data_AF-A0A949GAM3-F1
#
_entry.id   AF-A0A949GAM3-F1
#
_cell.length_a   1.000
_cell.length_b   1.000
_cell.length_c   1.000
_cell.angle_alpha   90.00
_cell.angle_beta   90.00
_cell.angle_gamma   90.00
#
_symmetry.space_group_name_H-M   'P 1'
#
loop_
_entity.id
_entity.type
_entity.pdbx_description
1 polymer ?
#
loop_
_entity_poly.entity_id
_entity_poly.type
_entity_poly.pdbx_seq_one_letter_code
_entity_poly.pdbx_strand_id
1 'polypeptide(L)'
;MLKHAQKGNVLFIILIAVVLFAALTYALSSSNRGNTTMDRERGSISATDYLSYGQSMEKIVARMLSNDISENGLSFENTIWKFYDGTDVMGANANCTSSACKIFDPAGGGQEPKLFAAQTVASPANTDVQSGHGVVYALKVTGVGTTAHDLVMMIAILDKNTCMQINNTLGVTNPSNAPPADSWSGATRYTGAFTGPNDATDEIGDVATAIQRKTAGCITRSGGAYGSADNYYYQVLYAR
;
A
#
# COMPACT_ATOMS: atom_id res chain seq x y z
N MET A 1 -15.70 32.33 76.32
CA MET A 1 -15.94 31.46 75.14
C MET A 1 -14.78 31.64 74.17
N LEU A 2 -13.78 30.75 74.18
CA LEU A 2 -12.65 30.77 73.25
C LEU A 2 -12.79 29.58 72.30
N LYS A 3 -13.24 29.84 71.06
CA LYS A 3 -13.26 28.85 69.98
C LYS A 3 -11.82 28.52 69.58
N HIS A 4 -11.37 27.30 69.87
CA HIS A 4 -10.12 26.79 69.33
C HIS A 4 -10.30 26.53 67.83
N ALA A 5 -9.60 27.28 66.98
CA ALA A 5 -9.48 26.95 65.56
C ALA A 5 -8.53 25.76 65.43
N GLN A 6 -9.10 24.60 65.11
CA GLN A 6 -8.37 23.36 64.91
C GLN A 6 -7.46 23.52 63.68
N LYS A 7 -6.15 23.42 63.87
CA LYS A 7 -5.17 23.43 62.76
C LYS A 7 -5.30 22.10 62.01
N GLY A 8 -5.98 22.12 60.86
CA GLY A 8 -6.04 20.98 59.95
C GLY A 8 -4.62 20.57 59.51
N ASN A 9 -4.37 19.27 59.45
CA ASN A 9 -3.07 18.72 59.05
C ASN A 9 -2.85 18.90 57.54
N VAL A 10 -2.36 20.07 57.14
CA VAL A 10 -2.03 20.42 55.74
C VAL A 10 -1.17 19.36 55.06
N LEU A 11 -0.30 18.69 55.81
CA LEU A 11 0.55 17.62 55.29
C LEU A 11 -0.28 16.44 54.73
N PHE A 12 -1.39 16.10 55.40
CA PHE A 12 -2.27 14.99 55.00
C PHE A 12 -3.04 15.31 53.72
N ILE A 13 -3.45 16.57 53.53
CA ILE A 13 -4.15 17.02 52.33
C ILE A 13 -3.22 16.95 51.12
N ILE A 14 -1.96 17.35 51.27
CA ILE A 14 -0.96 17.28 50.19
C ILE A 14 -0.70 15.81 49.80
N LEU A 15 -0.58 14.91 50.78
CA LEU A 15 -0.38 13.48 50.52
C LEU A 15 -1.55 12.85 49.75
N ILE A 16 -2.79 13.16 50.12
CA ILE A 16 -3.97 12.68 49.39
C ILE A 16 -3.98 13.21 47.96
N ALA A 17 -3.66 14.50 47.75
CA ALA A 17 -3.63 15.09 46.41
C ALA A 17 -2.60 14.40 45.50
N VAL A 18 -1.41 14.09 46.01
CA VAL A 18 -0.37 13.37 45.25
C VAL A 18 -0.79 11.95 44.89
N VAL A 19 -1.41 11.22 45.83
CA VAL A 19 -1.89 9.84 45.58
C VAL A 19 -3.02 9.83 44.55
N LEU A 20 -3.96 10.77 44.65
CA LEU A 20 -5.06 10.90 43.68
C LEU A 20 -4.54 11.29 42.29
N PHE A 21 -3.55 12.17 42.21
CA PHE A 21 -2.93 12.55 40.94
C PHE A 21 -2.18 11.38 40.29
N ALA A 22 -1.45 10.60 41.09
CA ALA A 22 -0.79 9.37 40.62
C ALA A 22 -1.79 8.31 40.15
N ALA A 23 -2.87 8.09 40.91
CA ALA A 23 -3.93 7.15 40.54
C ALA A 23 -4.67 7.57 39.25
N LEU A 24 -4.96 8.86 39.09
CA LEU A 24 -5.56 9.41 37.87
C LEU A 24 -4.63 9.26 36.66
N THR A 25 -3.33 9.49 36.84
CA THR A 25 -2.32 9.31 35.79
C THR A 25 -2.26 7.84 35.33
N TYR A 26 -2.36 6.89 36.27
CA TYR A 26 -2.39 5.46 35.94
C TYR A 26 -3.67 5.06 35.19
N ALA A 27 -4.83 5.60 35.59
CA ALA A 27 -6.10 5.37 34.90
C ALA A 27 -6.05 5.86 33.44
N LEU A 28 -5.47 7.04 33.19
CA LEU A 28 -5.33 7.60 31.84
C LEU A 28 -4.35 6.79 30.96
N SER A 29 -3.30 6.18 31.53
CA SER A 29 -2.39 5.30 30.78
C SER A 29 -3.08 4.03 30.25
N SER A 30 -4.13 3.55 30.93
CA SER A 30 -4.91 2.38 30.51
C SER A 30 -5.86 2.64 29.33
N SER A 31 -6.21 3.90 29.05
CA SER A 31 -7.09 4.31 27.94
C SER A 31 -6.49 4.12 26.54
N ASN A 32 -5.18 3.85 26.42
CA ASN A 32 -4.55 3.57 25.12
C ASN A 32 -4.97 2.22 24.49
N ARG A 33 -5.65 1.34 25.22
CA ARG A 33 -6.16 0.07 24.64
C ARG A 33 -7.37 0.27 23.71
N GLY A 34 -8.06 1.41 23.77
CA GLY A 34 -9.14 1.78 22.84
C GLY A 34 -8.67 2.12 21.42
N ASN A 35 -7.40 2.49 21.23
CA ASN A 35 -6.86 2.90 19.93
C ASN A 35 -6.74 1.72 18.94
N THR A 36 -6.37 0.53 19.44
CA THR A 36 -6.07 -0.65 18.61
C THR A 36 -7.28 -1.19 17.84
N THR A 37 -8.50 -1.03 18.36
CA THR A 37 -9.73 -1.49 17.67
C THR A 37 -10.12 -0.52 16.55
N MET A 38 -9.99 0.78 16.80
CA MET A 38 -10.26 1.82 15.80
C MET A 38 -9.26 1.78 14.64
N ASP A 39 -7.98 1.49 14.92
CA ASP A 39 -6.95 1.32 13.90
C ASP A 39 -7.21 0.10 12.99
N ARG A 40 -7.79 -0.97 13.54
CA ARG A 40 -8.19 -2.17 12.77
C ARG A 40 -9.39 -1.89 11.86
N GLU A 41 -10.41 -1.22 12.36
CA GLU A 41 -11.59 -0.85 11.57
C GLU A 41 -11.21 0.08 10.41
N ARG A 42 -10.38 1.10 10.69
CA ARG A 42 -9.83 1.98 9.63
C ARG A 42 -9.00 1.20 8.62
N GLY A 43 -8.12 0.30 9.08
CA GLY A 43 -7.34 -0.57 8.20
C GLY A 43 -8.20 -1.47 7.32
N SER A 44 -9.34 -1.97 7.83
CA SER A 44 -10.27 -2.81 7.05
C SER A 44 -11.00 -2.03 5.96
N ILE A 45 -11.41 -0.79 6.25
CA ILE A 45 -12.04 0.10 5.28
C ILE A 45 -11.04 0.44 4.18
N SER A 46 -9.84 0.87 4.57
CA SER A 46 -8.75 1.15 3.62
C SER A 46 -8.45 -0.08 2.77
N ALA A 47 -8.30 -1.27 3.36
CA ALA A 47 -8.00 -2.50 2.63
C ALA A 47 -9.07 -2.82 1.58
N THR A 48 -10.34 -2.65 1.91
CA THR A 48 -11.46 -2.84 0.96
C THR A 48 -11.34 -1.90 -0.23
N ASP A 49 -10.90 -0.67 0.01
CA ASP A 49 -10.72 0.33 -1.04
C ASP A 49 -9.59 -0.04 -2.03
N TYR A 50 -8.43 -0.48 -1.53
CA TYR A 50 -7.33 -0.98 -2.37
C TYR A 50 -7.78 -2.19 -3.21
N LEU A 51 -8.43 -3.17 -2.59
CA LEU A 51 -8.90 -4.38 -3.26
C LEU A 51 -9.94 -4.06 -4.34
N SER A 52 -10.89 -3.18 -4.04
CA SER A 52 -11.94 -2.77 -4.99
C SER A 52 -11.33 -2.05 -6.20
N TYR A 53 -10.35 -1.17 -5.96
CA TYR A 53 -9.65 -0.48 -7.05
C TYR A 53 -8.82 -1.45 -7.90
N GLY A 54 -8.07 -2.37 -7.27
CA GLY A 54 -7.31 -3.40 -7.98
C GLY A 54 -8.20 -4.27 -8.87
N GLN A 55 -9.31 -4.76 -8.35
CA GLN A 55 -10.29 -5.54 -9.12
C GLN A 55 -10.94 -4.73 -10.26
N SER A 56 -11.19 -3.44 -10.06
CA SER A 56 -11.71 -2.56 -11.11
C SER A 56 -10.70 -2.45 -12.27
N MET A 57 -9.44 -2.19 -11.94
CA MET A 57 -8.35 -2.09 -12.91
C MET A 57 -8.16 -3.39 -13.69
N GLU A 58 -8.15 -4.55 -13.01
CA GLU A 58 -8.04 -5.88 -13.64
C GLU A 58 -9.19 -6.10 -14.64
N LYS A 59 -10.44 -5.83 -14.23
CA LYS A 59 -11.61 -5.97 -15.10
C LYS A 59 -11.55 -5.07 -16.33
N ILE A 60 -11.07 -3.84 -16.18
CA ILE A 60 -10.92 -2.89 -17.28
C ILE A 60 -9.86 -3.38 -18.28
N VAL A 61 -8.70 -3.83 -17.79
CA VAL A 61 -7.65 -4.41 -18.64
C VAL A 61 -8.20 -5.61 -19.39
N ALA A 62 -8.83 -6.57 -18.70
CA ALA A 62 -9.43 -7.75 -19.33
C ALA A 62 -10.46 -7.39 -20.41
N ARG A 63 -11.33 -6.38 -20.15
CA ARG A 63 -12.31 -5.89 -21.13
C ARG A 63 -11.63 -5.28 -22.34
N MET A 64 -10.59 -4.47 -22.15
CA MET A 64 -9.87 -3.82 -23.26
C MET A 64 -9.16 -4.85 -24.15
N LEU A 65 -8.49 -5.83 -23.54
CA LEU A 65 -7.88 -6.96 -24.26
C LEU A 65 -8.92 -7.76 -25.05
N SER A 66 -10.11 -7.95 -24.48
CA SER A 66 -11.23 -8.63 -25.18
C SER A 66 -11.82 -7.81 -26.34
N ASN A 67 -11.57 -6.50 -26.37
CA ASN A 67 -12.01 -5.57 -27.41
C ASN A 67 -10.86 -5.23 -28.38
N ASP A 68 -9.99 -6.21 -28.66
CA ASP A 68 -8.88 -6.12 -29.62
C ASP A 68 -7.82 -5.04 -29.32
N ILE A 69 -7.76 -4.49 -28.11
CA ILE A 69 -6.62 -3.70 -27.68
C ILE A 69 -5.46 -4.66 -27.39
N SER A 70 -4.35 -4.52 -28.12
CA SER A 70 -3.15 -5.32 -27.91
C SER A 70 -2.61 -5.19 -26.48
N GLU A 71 -2.04 -6.28 -25.94
CA GLU A 71 -1.37 -6.28 -24.64
C GLU A 71 -0.27 -5.22 -24.55
N ASN A 72 0.44 -4.96 -25.65
CA ASN A 72 1.48 -3.93 -25.77
C ASN A 72 0.91 -2.53 -26.08
N GLY A 73 -0.36 -2.45 -26.43
CA GLY A 73 -1.05 -1.21 -26.78
C GLY A 73 -1.69 -0.51 -25.57
N LEU A 74 -1.86 -1.19 -24.44
CA LEU A 74 -2.43 -0.60 -23.23
C LEU A 74 -1.60 0.60 -22.75
N SER A 75 -2.23 1.72 -22.39
CA SER A 75 -1.56 2.90 -21.85
C SER A 75 -2.12 3.27 -20.48
N PHE A 76 -1.22 3.39 -19.52
CA PHE A 76 -1.52 3.88 -18.16
C PHE A 76 -1.04 5.33 -17.97
N GLU A 77 -0.77 6.05 -19.06
CA GLU A 77 -0.32 7.43 -18.99
C GLU A 77 -1.33 8.27 -18.20
N ASN A 78 -0.84 9.07 -17.25
CA ASN A 78 -1.66 9.98 -16.48
C ASN A 78 -0.77 11.02 -15.78
N THR A 79 -1.38 12.14 -15.42
CA THR A 79 -0.70 13.25 -14.73
C THR A 79 -0.91 13.25 -13.22
N ILE A 80 -1.46 12.16 -12.66
CA ILE A 80 -1.89 12.08 -11.25
C ILE A 80 -0.90 11.27 -10.41
N TRP A 81 -0.39 10.16 -10.95
CA TRP A 81 0.64 9.35 -10.31
C TRP A 81 2.01 9.97 -10.53
N LYS A 82 2.70 10.27 -9.43
CA LYS A 82 3.89 11.13 -9.42
C LYS A 82 5.05 10.48 -8.69
N PHE A 83 6.25 10.78 -9.17
CA PHE A 83 7.47 10.62 -8.39
C PHE A 83 7.64 11.78 -7.41
N TYR A 84 8.55 11.63 -6.45
CA TYR A 84 8.84 12.70 -5.49
C TYR A 84 9.40 13.98 -6.12
N ASP A 85 9.98 13.90 -7.32
CA ASP A 85 10.38 15.08 -8.11
C ASP A 85 9.22 15.78 -8.87
N GLY A 86 8.01 15.22 -8.80
CA GLY A 86 6.80 15.77 -9.45
C GLY A 86 6.60 15.35 -10.90
N THR A 87 7.49 14.53 -11.47
CA THR A 87 7.32 13.94 -12.80
C THR A 87 6.29 12.80 -12.79
N ASP A 88 5.71 12.53 -13.96
CA ASP A 88 4.69 11.48 -14.11
C ASP A 88 5.31 10.08 -14.01
N VAL A 89 4.66 9.19 -13.24
CA VAL A 89 5.14 7.81 -13.06
C VAL A 89 4.98 7.00 -14.34
N MET A 90 3.85 7.16 -15.01
CA MET A 90 3.49 6.47 -16.24
C MET A 90 3.47 7.47 -17.38
N GLY A 91 4.45 7.37 -18.28
CA GLY A 91 4.51 8.15 -19.50
C GLY A 91 3.64 7.56 -20.62
N ALA A 92 3.58 8.27 -21.75
CA ALA A 92 2.89 7.82 -22.95
C ALA A 92 3.46 6.49 -23.47
N ASN A 93 2.58 5.57 -23.84
CA ASN A 93 2.95 4.36 -24.58
C ASN A 93 2.85 4.64 -26.09
N ALA A 94 3.98 4.55 -26.81
CA ALA A 94 4.03 4.81 -28.25
C ALA A 94 3.19 3.83 -29.09
N ASN A 95 2.90 2.63 -28.58
CA ASN A 95 2.02 1.65 -29.23
C ASN A 95 0.52 2.01 -29.07
N CYS A 96 0.19 2.92 -28.15
CA CYS A 96 -1.17 3.39 -27.95
C CYS A 96 -1.47 4.59 -28.86
N THR A 97 -2.05 4.33 -30.03
CA THR A 97 -2.27 5.35 -31.07
C THR A 97 -3.66 5.99 -31.05
N SER A 98 -4.52 5.65 -30.09
CA SER A 98 -5.88 6.18 -29.96
C SER A 98 -6.30 6.32 -28.49
N SER A 99 -7.37 7.06 -28.20
CA SER A 99 -7.90 7.11 -26.83
C SER A 99 -8.45 5.75 -26.34
N ALA A 100 -8.83 4.85 -27.25
CA ALA A 100 -9.43 3.56 -26.89
C ALA A 100 -8.46 2.63 -26.13
N CYS A 101 -7.14 2.81 -26.26
CA CYS A 101 -6.14 2.02 -25.55
C CYS A 101 -5.68 2.63 -24.23
N LYS A 102 -6.19 3.82 -23.86
CA LYS A 102 -5.84 4.51 -22.62
C LYS A 102 -6.77 4.08 -21.49
N ILE A 103 -6.20 3.55 -20.42
CA ILE A 103 -6.93 3.03 -19.26
C ILE A 103 -7.75 4.13 -18.58
N PHE A 104 -7.18 5.34 -18.53
CA PHE A 104 -7.77 6.47 -17.81
C PHE A 104 -8.56 7.46 -18.69
N ASP A 105 -8.65 7.20 -20.00
CA ASP A 105 -9.43 8.03 -20.92
C ASP A 105 -10.90 7.54 -20.95
N PRO A 106 -11.91 8.43 -20.90
CA PRO A 106 -13.32 8.06 -21.03
C PRO A 106 -13.66 7.24 -22.28
N ALA A 107 -12.94 7.45 -23.40
CA ALA A 107 -13.13 6.70 -24.64
C ALA A 107 -12.38 5.35 -24.66
N GLY A 108 -11.57 5.06 -23.63
CA GLY A 108 -10.87 3.78 -23.45
C GLY A 108 -11.38 3.02 -22.22
N GLY A 109 -10.58 3.03 -21.15
CA GLY A 109 -10.90 2.33 -19.92
C GLY A 109 -11.95 3.05 -19.05
N GLY A 110 -11.99 4.38 -19.12
CA GLY A 110 -12.89 5.23 -18.33
C GLY A 110 -12.65 5.17 -16.82
N GLN A 111 -11.50 4.68 -16.39
CA GLN A 111 -11.13 4.60 -14.99
C GLN A 111 -10.53 5.95 -14.55
N GLU A 112 -10.84 6.40 -13.34
CA GLU A 112 -10.12 7.53 -12.76
C GLU A 112 -8.83 7.02 -12.07
N PRO A 113 -7.66 7.62 -12.32
CA PRO A 113 -6.45 7.30 -11.59
C PRO A 113 -6.60 7.74 -10.14
N LYS A 114 -6.56 6.77 -9.23
CA LYS A 114 -6.83 7.00 -7.81
C LYS A 114 -5.56 7.31 -7.02
N LEU A 115 -5.67 8.24 -6.08
CA LEU A 115 -4.70 8.46 -5.01
C LEU A 115 -5.22 7.83 -3.72
N PHE A 116 -4.32 7.18 -2.99
CA PHE A 116 -4.60 6.62 -1.68
C PHE A 116 -3.99 7.47 -0.56
N ALA A 117 -4.35 7.14 0.68
CA ALA A 117 -3.88 7.86 1.85
C ALA A 117 -2.33 7.84 1.92
N ALA A 118 -1.73 9.00 1.71
CA ALA A 118 -0.29 9.18 1.77
C ALA A 118 0.23 8.95 3.20
N GLN A 119 1.39 8.31 3.28
CA GLN A 119 2.17 8.10 4.48
C GLN A 119 3.31 9.12 4.54
N THR A 120 3.74 9.46 5.75
CA THR A 120 4.94 10.27 5.93
C THR A 120 6.17 9.42 5.65
N VAL A 121 6.96 9.85 4.67
CA VAL A 121 8.19 9.17 4.25
C VAL A 121 9.38 10.05 4.58
N ALA A 122 10.35 9.50 5.32
CA ALA A 122 11.57 10.21 5.63
C ALA A 122 12.54 10.13 4.43
N SER A 123 13.00 11.29 3.97
CA SER A 123 14.06 11.42 2.96
C SER A 123 13.86 10.58 1.69
N PRO A 124 12.73 10.74 0.96
CA PRO A 124 12.53 10.03 -0.29
C PRO A 124 13.54 10.41 -1.36
N ALA A 125 13.96 9.44 -2.18
CA ALA A 125 14.70 9.76 -3.39
C ALA A 125 13.74 10.35 -4.43
N ASN A 126 14.26 11.25 -5.28
CA ASN A 126 13.47 11.90 -6.33
C ASN A 126 12.78 10.90 -7.27
N THR A 127 13.40 9.75 -7.51
CA THR A 127 12.91 8.70 -8.41
C THR A 127 11.96 7.70 -7.75
N ASP A 128 11.68 7.84 -6.46
CA ASP A 128 10.73 6.98 -5.78
C ASP A 128 9.29 7.43 -6.07
N VAL A 129 8.39 6.46 -6.23
CA VAL A 129 6.97 6.73 -6.41
C VAL A 129 6.41 7.36 -5.12
N GLN A 130 5.65 8.44 -5.25
CA GLN A 130 5.04 9.09 -4.10
C GLN A 130 4.11 8.14 -3.36
N SER A 131 4.12 8.23 -2.03
CA SER A 131 3.23 7.42 -1.19
C SER A 131 1.75 7.66 -1.54
N GLY A 132 1.02 6.57 -1.76
CA GLY A 132 -0.36 6.55 -2.20
C GLY A 132 -0.57 6.62 -3.71
N HIS A 133 0.49 6.74 -4.51
CA HIS A 133 0.43 6.77 -5.98
C HIS A 133 0.64 5.38 -6.57
N GLY A 134 0.09 5.17 -7.77
CA GLY A 134 0.23 3.92 -8.50
C GLY A 134 1.42 3.90 -9.45
N VAL A 135 1.85 2.68 -9.79
CA VAL A 135 2.84 2.37 -10.83
C VAL A 135 2.45 1.03 -11.45
N VAL A 136 2.73 0.85 -12.74
CA VAL A 136 2.52 -0.44 -13.41
C VAL A 136 3.85 -0.96 -13.92
N TYR A 137 4.15 -2.20 -13.57
CA TYR A 137 5.37 -2.90 -13.94
C TYR A 137 5.08 -4.05 -14.91
N ALA A 138 6.08 -4.34 -15.74
CA ALA A 138 6.24 -5.66 -16.32
C ALA A 138 7.08 -6.48 -15.32
N LEU A 139 6.40 -7.33 -14.55
CA LEU A 139 6.98 -8.02 -13.39
C LEU A 139 6.39 -9.42 -13.30
N LYS A 140 7.20 -10.38 -12.86
CA LYS A 140 6.72 -11.75 -12.63
C LYS A 140 6.17 -11.88 -11.21
N VAL A 141 5.12 -12.68 -11.08
CA VAL A 141 4.63 -13.12 -9.77
C VAL A 141 4.78 -14.64 -9.71
N THR A 142 5.56 -15.13 -8.76
CA THR A 142 5.92 -16.56 -8.68
C THR A 142 4.68 -17.44 -8.64
N GLY A 143 4.51 -18.27 -9.67
CA GLY A 143 3.39 -19.22 -9.80
C GLY A 143 2.08 -18.62 -10.30
N VAL A 144 2.10 -17.41 -10.88
CA VAL A 144 1.02 -16.79 -11.65
C VAL A 144 1.43 -16.75 -13.12
N GLY A 145 0.49 -16.96 -14.05
CA GLY A 145 0.78 -16.95 -15.48
C GLY A 145 1.77 -18.04 -15.89
N THR A 146 2.77 -17.64 -16.67
CA THR A 146 3.88 -18.43 -17.18
C THR A 146 5.20 -17.93 -16.61
N THR A 147 6.33 -18.21 -17.28
CA THR A 147 7.64 -17.64 -16.93
C THR A 147 7.87 -16.25 -17.52
N ALA A 148 6.91 -15.71 -18.28
CA ALA A 148 6.98 -14.35 -18.84
C ALA A 148 6.59 -13.30 -17.80
N HIS A 149 6.98 -12.04 -18.01
CA HIS A 149 6.52 -10.93 -17.17
C HIS A 149 5.02 -10.71 -17.33
N ASP A 150 4.34 -10.52 -16.21
CA ASP A 150 2.93 -10.13 -16.11
C ASP A 150 2.80 -8.61 -16.09
N LEU A 151 1.57 -8.12 -16.27
CA LEU A 151 1.22 -6.72 -16.05
C LEU A 151 0.77 -6.55 -14.60
N VAL A 152 1.59 -5.91 -13.78
CA VAL A 152 1.35 -5.77 -12.33
C VAL A 152 1.23 -4.32 -11.94
N MET A 153 0.08 -3.93 -11.40
CA MET A 153 -0.09 -2.63 -10.75
C MET A 153 0.37 -2.72 -9.31
N MET A 154 1.10 -1.70 -8.85
CA MET A 154 1.44 -1.52 -7.46
C MET A 154 1.02 -0.14 -6.97
N ILE A 155 0.56 -0.03 -5.73
CA ILE A 155 0.36 1.24 -5.03
C ILE A 155 1.44 1.38 -3.97
N ALA A 156 2.16 2.50 -4.03
CA ALA A 156 3.35 2.72 -3.22
C ALA A 156 3.03 3.16 -1.79
N ILE A 157 3.75 2.58 -0.83
CA ILE A 157 3.90 3.05 0.55
C ILE A 157 2.54 3.29 1.22
N LEU A 158 1.92 2.22 1.68
CA LEU A 158 0.72 2.26 2.52
C LEU A 158 1.04 1.93 3.99
N ASP A 159 0.13 2.29 4.88
CA ASP A 159 0.32 1.97 6.30
C ASP A 159 0.33 0.45 6.54
N LYS A 160 1.14 0.05 7.53
CA LYS A 160 1.34 -1.35 7.88
C LYS A 160 0.03 -2.07 8.22
N ASN A 161 -0.89 -1.40 8.90
CA ASN A 161 -2.15 -2.02 9.34
C ASN A 161 -3.03 -2.33 8.14
N THR A 162 -3.21 -1.39 7.22
CA THR A 162 -3.94 -1.61 5.96
C THR A 162 -3.30 -2.74 5.16
N CYS A 163 -1.97 -2.76 5.04
CA CYS A 163 -1.26 -3.82 4.33
C CYS A 163 -1.54 -5.21 4.91
N MET A 164 -1.47 -5.34 6.24
CA MET A 164 -1.81 -6.59 6.92
C MET A 164 -3.29 -6.96 6.75
N GLN A 165 -4.21 -5.99 6.76
CA GLN A 165 -5.65 -6.26 6.55
C GLN A 165 -5.97 -6.71 5.12
N ILE A 166 -5.29 -6.16 4.11
CA ILE A 166 -5.35 -6.65 2.73
C ILE A 166 -4.95 -8.13 2.72
N ASN A 167 -3.80 -8.47 3.31
CA ASN A 167 -3.32 -9.85 3.35
C ASN A 167 -4.27 -10.78 4.09
N ASN A 168 -4.80 -10.36 5.25
CA ASN A 168 -5.78 -11.15 6.00
C ASN A 168 -7.03 -11.44 5.15
N THR A 169 -7.51 -10.45 4.41
CA THR A 169 -8.68 -10.58 3.51
C THR A 169 -8.40 -11.57 2.37
N LEU A 170 -7.16 -11.61 1.87
CA LEU A 170 -6.72 -12.49 0.78
C LEU A 170 -6.21 -13.86 1.26
N GLY A 171 -6.26 -14.13 2.56
CA GLY A 171 -5.72 -15.34 3.17
C GLY A 171 -4.21 -15.50 2.98
N VAL A 172 -3.48 -14.38 2.98
CA VAL A 172 -2.01 -14.33 2.97
C VAL A 172 -1.53 -14.19 4.41
N THR A 173 -0.57 -15.04 4.81
CA THR A 173 0.00 -15.00 6.16
C THR A 173 0.88 -13.76 6.35
N ASN A 174 0.68 -13.03 7.46
CA ASN A 174 1.54 -11.93 7.90
C ASN A 174 2.55 -12.44 8.96
N PRO A 175 3.78 -12.84 8.58
CA PRO A 175 4.75 -13.40 9.52
C PRO A 175 5.14 -12.37 10.59
N SER A 176 5.19 -12.80 11.85
CA SER A 176 5.61 -11.95 12.98
C SER A 176 4.82 -10.63 13.09
N ASN A 177 3.54 -10.63 12.73
CA ASN A 177 2.69 -9.43 12.67
C ASN A 177 3.29 -8.32 11.78
N ALA A 178 3.83 -8.71 10.63
CA ALA A 178 4.28 -7.81 9.58
C ALA A 178 3.87 -8.36 8.21
N PRO A 179 3.69 -7.49 7.21
CA PRO A 179 3.57 -7.94 5.82
C PRO A 179 4.77 -8.81 5.42
N PRO A 180 4.58 -9.80 4.54
CA PRO A 180 5.69 -10.56 3.99
C PRO A 180 6.71 -9.64 3.31
N ALA A 181 7.99 -9.84 3.60
CA ALA A 181 9.07 -9.04 3.04
C ALA A 181 9.56 -9.66 1.72
N ASP A 182 9.64 -8.85 0.67
CA ASP A 182 9.98 -9.29 -0.68
C ASP A 182 10.75 -8.22 -1.47
N SER A 183 11.35 -8.54 -2.61
CA SER A 183 12.14 -7.62 -3.45
C SER A 183 11.73 -7.69 -4.92
N TRP A 184 11.74 -6.54 -5.59
CA TRP A 184 11.48 -6.41 -7.04
C TRP A 184 12.33 -5.27 -7.64
N SER A 185 13.56 -5.13 -7.12
CA SER A 185 14.50 -4.05 -7.42
C SER A 185 14.86 -3.84 -8.90
N GLY A 186 14.75 -4.85 -9.74
CA GLY A 186 14.97 -4.77 -11.19
C GLY A 186 13.68 -4.66 -12.02
N ALA A 187 12.50 -4.60 -11.37
CA ALA A 187 11.23 -4.48 -12.06
C ALA A 187 11.22 -3.24 -12.96
N THR A 188 10.84 -3.44 -14.22
CA THR A 188 10.80 -2.35 -15.20
C THR A 188 9.36 -1.87 -15.36
N ARG A 189 9.18 -0.55 -15.34
CA ARG A 189 7.88 0.07 -15.57
C ARG A 189 7.36 -0.33 -16.95
N TYR A 190 6.09 -0.67 -17.02
CA TYR A 190 5.46 -1.01 -18.28
C TYR A 190 5.24 0.25 -19.13
N THR A 191 5.82 0.27 -20.33
CA THR A 191 5.73 1.39 -21.29
C THR A 191 5.19 0.94 -22.66
N GLY A 192 4.45 -0.17 -22.70
CA GLY A 192 4.08 -0.84 -23.94
C GLY A 192 4.91 -2.06 -24.28
N ALA A 193 5.78 -2.50 -23.36
CA ALA A 193 6.61 -3.66 -23.53
C ALA A 193 6.76 -4.42 -22.20
N PHE A 194 6.78 -5.75 -22.30
CA PHE A 194 7.06 -6.66 -21.20
C PHE A 194 8.56 -6.89 -21.08
N THR A 195 9.29 -5.81 -20.81
CA THR A 195 10.74 -5.83 -20.58
C THR A 195 11.01 -5.87 -19.09
N GLY A 196 12.04 -6.58 -18.67
CA GLY A 196 12.47 -6.70 -17.29
C GLY A 196 13.54 -7.78 -17.19
N PRO A 197 14.29 -7.86 -16.07
CA PRO A 197 15.20 -8.97 -15.84
C PRO A 197 14.42 -10.29 -15.91
N ASN A 198 14.95 -11.24 -16.67
CA ASN A 198 14.46 -12.63 -16.70
C ASN A 198 15.17 -13.47 -15.65
N ASP A 199 15.53 -12.87 -14.51
CA ASP A 199 16.07 -13.62 -13.39
C ASP A 199 14.93 -14.07 -12.46
N ALA A 200 15.15 -15.18 -11.77
CA ALA A 200 14.20 -15.74 -10.82
C ALA A 200 14.33 -15.09 -9.42
N THR A 201 15.11 -14.02 -9.31
CA THR A 201 15.48 -13.34 -8.05
C THR A 201 14.85 -11.96 -7.91
N ASP A 202 14.02 -11.58 -8.89
CA ASP A 202 13.38 -10.28 -9.00
C ASP A 202 11.91 -10.47 -9.40
N GLU A 203 11.23 -11.38 -8.68
CA GLU A 203 9.85 -11.76 -8.86
C GLU A 203 9.09 -11.60 -7.54
N ILE A 204 7.83 -11.16 -7.58
CA ILE A 204 7.01 -11.13 -6.37
C ILE A 204 6.70 -12.58 -5.95
N GLY A 205 7.14 -12.96 -4.74
CA GLY A 205 6.90 -14.26 -4.13
C GLY A 205 8.08 -15.24 -4.20
N ASP A 206 9.24 -14.82 -4.70
CA ASP A 206 10.46 -15.65 -4.70
C ASP A 206 11.04 -15.80 -3.28
N VAL A 207 11.01 -14.72 -2.49
CA VAL A 207 11.40 -14.69 -1.08
C VAL A 207 10.18 -14.90 -0.18
N ALA A 208 9.12 -14.13 -0.40
CA ALA A 208 7.91 -14.20 0.42
C ALA A 208 6.99 -15.34 -0.01
N THR A 209 7.35 -16.59 0.31
CA THR A 209 6.58 -17.78 -0.12
C THR A 209 5.06 -17.74 0.21
N ALA A 210 4.65 -16.98 1.23
CA ALA A 210 3.23 -16.80 1.61
C ALA A 210 2.36 -16.10 0.53
N ILE A 211 2.97 -15.38 -0.42
CA ILE A 211 2.28 -14.68 -1.52
C ILE A 211 2.43 -15.40 -2.87
N GLN A 212 3.10 -16.56 -2.91
CA GLN A 212 3.18 -17.33 -4.15
C GLN A 212 1.79 -17.70 -4.66
N ARG A 213 1.64 -17.65 -5.99
CA ARG A 213 0.39 -17.97 -6.71
C ARG A 213 -0.77 -17.03 -6.37
N LYS A 214 -0.51 -15.88 -5.72
CA LYS A 214 -1.51 -14.87 -5.41
C LYS A 214 -1.46 -13.75 -6.45
N THR A 215 -2.59 -13.46 -7.07
CA THR A 215 -2.73 -12.36 -8.05
C THR A 215 -2.89 -10.99 -7.41
N ALA A 216 -3.04 -10.94 -6.08
CA ALA A 216 -3.04 -9.69 -5.32
C ALA A 216 -2.47 -9.95 -3.93
N GLY A 217 -1.95 -8.90 -3.31
CA GLY A 217 -1.39 -8.99 -1.96
C GLY A 217 -0.76 -7.68 -1.54
N CYS A 218 -0.23 -7.67 -0.32
CA CYS A 218 0.56 -6.57 0.16
C CYS A 218 1.88 -7.06 0.75
N ILE A 219 2.98 -6.44 0.34
CA ILE A 219 4.35 -6.83 0.69
C ILE A 219 5.12 -5.65 1.24
N THR A 220 6.12 -5.90 2.07
CA THR A 220 7.15 -4.91 2.45
C THR A 220 8.36 -5.09 1.55
N ARG A 221 8.92 -4.00 1.02
CA ARG A 221 10.18 -4.06 0.26
C ARG A 221 11.36 -4.42 1.18
N SER A 222 12.01 -5.55 0.91
CA SER A 222 13.23 -5.99 1.59
C SER A 222 14.37 -5.02 1.31
N GLY A 223 15.08 -4.59 2.36
CA GLY A 223 16.13 -3.58 2.23
C GLY A 223 15.62 -2.19 1.82
N GLY A 224 14.31 -1.95 1.94
CA GLY A 224 13.65 -0.74 1.45
C GLY A 224 14.20 0.56 2.05
N ALA A 225 14.21 1.62 1.23
CA ALA A 225 14.69 2.96 1.59
C ALA A 225 13.98 3.57 2.82
N TYR A 226 12.78 3.08 3.15
CA TYR A 226 11.89 3.67 4.14
C TYR A 226 11.63 2.77 5.37
N GLY A 227 12.43 1.71 5.52
CA GLY A 227 12.31 0.77 6.64
C GLY A 227 10.95 0.07 6.67
N SER A 228 10.35 -0.07 7.86
CA SER A 228 9.09 -0.81 8.06
C SER A 228 7.83 -0.16 7.44
N ALA A 229 7.98 1.01 6.81
CA ALA A 229 6.88 1.72 6.14
C ALA A 229 6.80 1.43 4.64
N ASP A 230 7.78 0.73 4.06
CA ASP A 230 7.91 0.51 2.62
C ASP A 230 6.99 -0.61 2.12
N ASN A 231 5.69 -0.47 2.37
CA ASN A 231 4.66 -1.45 2.03
C ASN A 231 4.04 -1.14 0.68
N TYR A 232 3.76 -2.15 -0.13
CA TYR A 232 3.13 -2.02 -1.45
C TYR A 232 1.98 -2.99 -1.58
N TYR A 233 0.84 -2.47 -2.00
CA TYR A 233 -0.23 -3.30 -2.53
C TYR A 233 0.11 -3.62 -3.97
N TYR A 234 -0.01 -4.89 -4.37
CA TYR A 234 0.10 -5.29 -5.77
C TYR A 234 -1.18 -5.99 -6.25
N GLN A 235 -1.45 -5.84 -7.53
CA GLN A 235 -2.52 -6.52 -8.26
C GLN A 235 -1.98 -6.88 -9.65
N VAL A 236 -2.04 -8.16 -10.00
CA VAL A 236 -1.84 -8.65 -11.35
C VAL A 236 -3.07 -8.25 -12.17
N LEU A 237 -2.85 -7.43 -13.19
CA LEU A 237 -3.89 -6.94 -14.10
C LEU A 237 -4.06 -7.86 -15.31
N TYR A 238 -2.98 -8.50 -15.73
CA TYR A 238 -2.96 -9.46 -16.83
C TYR A 238 -1.77 -10.40 -16.65
N ALA A 239 -2.06 -11.69 -16.56
CA ALA A 239 -1.05 -12.74 -16.43
C ALA A 239 -0.76 -13.35 -17.81
N ARG A 240 0.52 -13.56 -18.14
CA ARG A 240 0.97 -14.02 -19.47
C ARG A 240 1.47 -15.44 -19.46
#